data_AF-A0A5N6JG43-F1
#
_entry.id   AF-A0A5N6JG43-F1
#
_cell.length_a   1.000
_cell.length_b   1.000
_cell.length_c   1.000
_cell.angle_alpha   90.00
_cell.angle_beta   90.00
_cell.angle_gamma   90.00
#
_symmetry.space_group_name_H-M   'P 1'
#
loop_
_entity.id
_entity.type
_entity.pdbx_description
1 polymer ?
#
loop_
_entity_poly.entity_id
_entity_poly.type
_entity_poly.pdbx_seq_one_letter_code
_entity_poly.pdbx_strand_id
1 'polypeptide(L)' 'MTKGTSSFGKRHNKTHTLCRRCGRRSFHVQKSTCANCGYPSAKVRKCTVPRIIP' A
#
# COMPACT_ATOMS: atom_id res chain seq x y z
N MET A 1 16.19 -9.79 21.38
CA MET A 1 15.45 -9.46 20.13
C MET A 1 15.74 -8.01 19.75
N THR A 2 16.65 -7.78 18.81
CA THR A 2 17.05 -6.43 18.40
C THR A 2 16.08 -5.84 17.38
N LYS A 3 15.77 -4.55 17.51
CA LYS A 3 15.02 -3.75 16.53
C LYS A 3 16.01 -3.15 15.51
N GLY A 4 15.53 -2.70 14.36
CA GLY A 4 16.36 -2.00 13.37
C GLY A 4 17.09 -2.96 12.43
N THR A 5 18.41 -2.81 12.28
CA THR A 5 19.27 -3.46 11.27
C THR A 5 19.05 -4.97 11.15
N SER A 6 19.05 -5.68 12.28
CA SER A 6 18.84 -7.14 12.32
C SER A 6 17.47 -7.59 11.79
N SER A 7 16.46 -6.72 11.82
CA SER A 7 15.11 -7.02 11.30
C SER A 7 14.98 -6.81 9.79
N PHE A 8 15.82 -5.99 9.16
CA PHE A 8 15.72 -5.68 7.73
C PHE A 8 16.16 -6.85 6.83
N GLY A 9 17.11 -7.67 7.29
CA GLY A 9 17.59 -8.84 6.54
C GLY A 9 16.48 -9.87 6.21
N LYS A 10 15.41 -9.91 7.01
CA LYS A 10 14.27 -10.84 6.82
C LYS A 10 13.13 -10.25 5.94
N ARG A 11 13.27 -9.04 5.39
CA ARG A 11 12.19 -8.34 4.65
C ARG A 11 12.14 -8.67 3.15
N HIS A 12 12.15 -9.97 2.82
CA HIS A 12 12.02 -10.45 1.44
C HIS A 12 10.56 -10.51 0.96
N ASN A 13 9.61 -10.79 1.86
CA ASN A 13 8.19 -10.89 1.52
C ASN A 13 7.58 -9.53 1.20
N LYS A 14 6.86 -9.42 0.07
CA LYS A 14 6.21 -8.19 -0.36
C LYS A 14 4.72 -8.22 -0.05
N THR A 15 4.26 -7.29 0.78
CA THR A 15 2.84 -7.12 1.09
C THR A 15 2.12 -6.27 0.04
N HIS A 16 2.82 -5.30 -0.55
CA HIS A 16 2.28 -4.37 -1.54
C HIS A 16 2.85 -4.59 -2.94
N THR A 17 1.99 -4.73 -3.93
CA THR A 17 2.31 -4.82 -5.37
C THR A 17 1.65 -3.70 -6.15
N LEU A 18 1.91 -3.64 -7.46
CA LEU A 18 1.31 -2.66 -8.36
C LEU A 18 -0.20 -2.89 -8.47
N CYS A 19 -0.97 -1.81 -8.30
CA CYS A 19 -2.41 -1.83 -8.51
C CYS A 19 -2.74 -1.65 -10.00
N ARG A 20 -3.57 -2.52 -10.57
CA ARG A 20 -4.01 -2.43 -11.98
C ARG A 20 -4.79 -1.14 -12.31
N ARG A 21 -5.48 -0.54 -11.33
CA ARG A 21 -6.28 0.67 -11.55
C ARG A 21 -5.46 1.96 -11.46
N CYS A 22 -4.60 2.09 -10.45
CA CYS A 22 -3.90 3.36 -10.17
C CYS A 22 -2.39 3.33 -10.44
N GLY A 23 -1.81 2.21 -10.87
CA GLY A 23 -0.38 2.08 -11.20
C GLY A 23 0.59 2.20 -10.01
N ARG A 24 0.11 2.61 -8.83
CA ARG A 24 0.92 2.72 -7.60
C ARG A 24 1.14 1.36 -6.94
N ARG A 25 2.30 1.18 -6.28
CA ARG A 25 2.60 0.01 -5.42
C ARG A 25 1.81 0.07 -4.11
N SER A 26 0.49 -0.05 -4.21
CA SER A 26 -0.44 0.11 -3.08
C SER A 26 -1.48 -1.00 -3.02
N PHE A 27 -1.37 -2.03 -3.88
CA PHE A 27 -2.26 -3.18 -3.84
C PHE A 27 -1.76 -4.18 -2.79
N HIS A 28 -2.55 -4.43 -1.76
CA HIS A 28 -2.23 -5.40 -0.73
C HIS A 28 -2.56 -6.81 -1.21
N VAL A 29 -1.57 -7.70 -1.30
CA VAL A 29 -1.73 -9.04 -1.89
C VAL A 29 -2.67 -9.92 -1.06
N GLN A 30 -2.39 -10.06 0.24
CA GLN A 30 -3.20 -10.94 1.11
C GLN A 30 -4.66 -10.47 1.26
N LYS A 31 -4.88 -9.15 1.36
CA LYS A 31 -6.21 -8.55 1.55
C LYS A 31 -6.90 -8.19 0.24
N SER A 32 -6.26 -8.45 -0.90
CA SER A 32 -6.73 -8.12 -2.24
C SER A 32 -7.34 -6.72 -2.38
N THR A 33 -6.75 -5.71 -1.73
CA THR A 33 -7.32 -4.35 -1.64
C THR A 33 -6.26 -3.29 -1.86
N CYS A 34 -6.59 -2.25 -2.62
CA CYS A 34 -5.70 -1.13 -2.85
C CYS A 34 -5.90 -0.03 -1.81
N ALA A 35 -4.83 0.31 -1.07
CA ALA A 35 -4.84 1.37 -0.08
C ALA A 35 -5.10 2.76 -0.70
N ASN A 36 -4.65 3.00 -1.93
CA ASN A 36 -4.76 4.29 -2.59
C ASN A 36 -6.13 4.52 -3.25
N CYS A 37 -6.55 3.62 -4.13
CA CYS A 37 -7.77 3.80 -4.94
C CYS A 37 -8.96 2.96 -4.50
N GLY A 38 -8.79 2.03 -3.56
CA GLY A 38 -9.87 1.14 -3.08
C GLY A 38 -10.20 -0.04 -4.01
N TYR A 39 -9.45 -0.27 -5.09
CA TYR A 39 -9.61 -1.47 -5.94
C TYR A 39 -9.66 -2.75 -5.09
N PRO A 40 -10.63 -3.66 -5.27
CA PRO A 40 -11.58 -3.81 -6.39
C PRO A 40 -12.87 -2.98 -6.31
N SER A 41 -13.11 -2.20 -5.24
CA SER A 41 -14.36 -1.43 -5.06
C SER A 41 -14.71 -0.59 -6.30
N ALA A 42 -15.99 -0.48 -6.66
CA ALA A 42 -16.44 0.30 -7.79
C ALA A 42 -16.16 1.81 -7.62
N LYS A 43 -16.31 2.31 -6.38
CA LYS A 43 -16.03 3.72 -6.06
C LYS A 43 -14.54 3.90 -5.79
N VAL A 44 -13.95 4.93 -6.42
CA VAL A 44 -12.58 5.34 -6.12
C VAL A 44 -12.55 5.92 -4.71
N ARG A 45 -11.64 5.38 -3.88
CA ARG A 45 -11.40 5.91 -2.54
C ARG A 45 -10.91 7.37 -2.65
N LYS A 46 -11.72 8.32 -2.19
CA LYS A 46 -11.32 9.71 -1.97
C LYS A 46 -11.08 9.89 -0.47
N CYS A 47 -9.82 10.04 -0.06
CA CYS A 47 -9.52 10.51 1.29
C CYS A 47 -9.54 12.04 1.25
N THR A 48 -10.51 12.66 1.92
CA THR A 48 -10.58 14.11 2.15
C THR A 48 -9.57 14.53 3.23
N VAL A 49 -8.33 14.08 3.13
CA VAL A 49 -7.25 14.71 3.88
C VAL A 49 -6.83 15.93 3.05
N PRO A 50 -6.86 17.15 3.62
CA PRO A 50 -6.36 18.32 2.91
C PRO A 50 -4.93 18.00 2.49
N ARG A 51 -4.63 18.20 1.20
CA ARG A 51 -3.23 18.22 0.76
C ARG A 51 -2.62 19.44 1.44
N ILE A 52 -2.16 19.31 2.68
CA ILE A 52 -1.20 20.25 3.25
C ILE A 52 0.12 19.88 2.58
N ILE A 53 0.22 20.47 1.39
CA ILE A 53 1.39 20.71 0.56
C ILE A 53 2.49 21.30 1.45
N PRO A 54 3.76 20.95 1.20
CA PRO A 54 4.56 21.79 0.32
C PRO A 54 4.53 21.33 -1.13
#